data_AF-A0A1F6BVH6-F1
#
_entry.id   AF-A0A1F6BVH6-F1
#
_cell.length_a   1.000
_cell.length_b   1.000
_cell.length_c   1.000
_cell.angle_alpha   90.00
_cell.angle_beta   90.00
_cell.angle_gamma   90.00
#
_symmetry.space_group_name_H-M   'P 1'
#
loop_
_entity.id
_entity.type
_entity.pdbx_description
1 polymer ?
#
loop_
_entity_poly.entity_id
_entity_poly.type
_entity_poly.pdbx_seq_one_letter_code
_entity_poly.pdbx_strand_id
1 'polypeptide(L)' 'MSAELRAPKGKTRVVWVDLFDHSDGVKGDYDNRDEAFSVADEYNKRRTGSMDTVYYVYDDEGRYIRGNEAVGQEVSP' A
#
# COMPACT_ATOMS: atom_id res chain seq x y z
N MET A 1 -3.07 -16.33 -1.04
CA MET A 1 -2.30 -16.23 0.22
C MET A 1 -2.27 -14.77 0.56
N SER A 2 -2.62 -14.37 1.78
CA SER A 2 -2.61 -12.96 2.16
C SER A 2 -1.18 -12.43 2.27
N ALA A 3 -0.98 -11.18 1.91
CA ALA A 3 0.28 -10.47 2.02
C ALA A 3 0.68 -10.33 3.50
N GLU A 4 1.94 -10.63 3.80
CA GLU A 4 2.52 -10.34 5.11
C GLU A 4 2.68 -8.82 5.25
N LEU A 5 1.93 -8.21 6.16
CA LEU A 5 1.94 -6.76 6.36
C LEU A 5 3.23 -6.29 7.06
N ARG A 6 3.85 -7.14 7.88
CA ARG A 6 5.07 -6.79 8.59
C ARG A 6 6.27 -6.72 7.62
N ALA A 7 6.86 -5.54 7.51
CA ALA A 7 8.10 -5.35 6.76
C ALA A 7 9.28 -6.06 7.47
N PRO A 8 10.37 -6.39 6.75
CA PRO A 8 11.62 -6.79 7.39
C PRO A 8 12.10 -5.69 8.35
N LYS A 9 12.84 -6.09 9.39
CA LYS A 9 13.33 -5.17 10.44
C LYS A 9 14.02 -3.93 9.85
N GLY A 10 13.58 -2.75 10.28
CA GLY A 10 14.08 -1.44 9.86
C GLY A 10 13.59 -0.96 8.48
N LYS A 11 12.78 -1.75 7.77
CA LYS A 11 12.23 -1.40 6.45
C LYS A 11 10.77 -0.96 6.54
N THR A 12 10.29 -0.41 5.45
CA THR A 12 8.86 -0.18 5.17
C THR A 12 8.40 -1.01 4.01
N ARG A 13 7.21 -1.59 4.10
CA ARG A 13 6.63 -2.45 3.09
C ARG A 13 5.48 -1.75 2.38
N VAL A 14 5.46 -1.84 1.07
CA VAL A 14 4.30 -1.48 0.25
C VAL A 14 3.54 -2.75 -0.12
N VAL A 15 2.26 -2.80 0.20
CA VAL A 15 1.33 -3.88 -0.16
C VAL A 15 0.34 -3.33 -1.17
N TRP A 16 0.01 -4.12 -2.19
CA TRP A 16 -1.10 -3.84 -3.09
C TRP A 16 -2.28 -4.73 -2.76
N VAL A 17 -3.49 -4.21 -2.92
CA VAL A 17 -4.76 -4.92 -2.73
C VAL A 17 -5.65 -4.61 -3.92
N ASP A 18 -5.93 -5.61 -4.74
CA ASP A 18 -6.91 -5.51 -5.81
C ASP A 18 -8.32 -5.63 -5.20
N LEU A 19 -9.13 -4.58 -5.37
CA LEU A 19 -10.47 -4.53 -4.77
C LEU A 19 -11.51 -5.29 -5.59
N PHE A 20 -11.20 -5.67 -6.82
CA PHE A 20 -12.10 -6.41 -7.69
C PHE A 20 -12.11 -7.90 -7.35
N ASP A 21 -10.94 -8.51 -7.20
CA ASP A 21 -10.81 -9.95 -6.91
C ASP A 21 -10.33 -10.26 -5.48
N HIS A 22 -10.14 -9.22 -4.66
CA HIS A 22 -9.65 -9.29 -3.28
C HIS A 22 -8.27 -9.95 -3.15
N SER A 23 -7.48 -9.99 -4.22
CA SER A 23 -6.10 -10.44 -4.16
C SER A 23 -5.20 -9.36 -3.58
N ASP A 24 -4.14 -9.80 -2.90
CA ASP A 24 -3.17 -8.92 -2.27
C ASP A 24 -1.75 -9.46 -2.41
N GLY A 25 -0.78 -8.57 -2.29
CA GLY A 25 0.62 -8.95 -2.40
C GLY A 25 1.60 -7.86 -2.00
N VAL A 26 2.85 -8.26 -1.81
CA VAL A 26 3.94 -7.33 -1.53
C VAL A 26 4.39 -6.70 -2.84
N LYS A 27 4.34 -5.36 -2.91
CA LYS A 27 4.92 -4.58 -4.01
C LYS A 27 6.43 -4.43 -3.85
N GLY A 28 6.90 -4.19 -2.62
CA GLY A 28 8.31 -4.05 -2.30
C GLY A 28 8.58 -3.66 -0.85
N ASP A 29 9.84 -3.86 -0.43
CA ASP A 29 10.38 -3.44 0.86
C ASP A 29 11.45 -2.37 0.64
N TYR A 30 11.36 -1.26 1.38
CA TYR A 30 12.14 -0.05 1.17
C TYR A 30 12.86 0.34 2.46
N ASP A 31 14.11 0.78 2.34
CA ASP A 31 14.91 1.28 3.47
C ASP A 31 14.50 2.71 3.88
N ASN A 32 13.86 3.46 2.97
CA ASN A 32 13.40 4.82 3.20
C ASN A 32 11.86 4.89 3.14
N ARG A 33 11.24 5.48 4.17
CA ARG A 33 9.79 5.71 4.25
C ARG A 33 9.30 6.62 3.13
N ASP A 34 10.05 7.67 2.79
CA ASP A 34 9.66 8.64 1.77
C ASP A 34 9.62 7.99 0.38
N GLU A 35 10.48 7.00 0.13
CA GLU A 35 10.47 6.21 -1.10
C GLU A 35 9.22 5.31 -1.14
N ALA A 36 8.93 4.59 -0.06
CA ALA A 36 7.72 3.76 0.05
C ALA A 36 6.44 4.59 -0.13
N PHE A 37 6.38 5.79 0.46
CA PHE A 37 5.26 6.72 0.31
C PHE A 37 5.13 7.21 -1.12
N SER A 38 6.24 7.61 -1.74
CA SER A 38 6.23 8.08 -3.13
C SER A 38 5.71 7.00 -4.08
N VAL A 39 6.14 5.75 -3.89
CA VAL A 39 5.64 4.61 -4.65
C VAL A 39 4.13 4.43 -4.43
N ALA A 40 3.67 4.28 -3.18
CA ALA A 40 2.25 4.04 -2.91
C ALA A 40 1.36 5.16 -3.44
N ASP A 41 1.76 6.42 -3.24
CA ASP A 41 1.03 7.60 -3.71
C ASP A 41 0.98 7.67 -5.24
N GLU A 42 2.07 7.34 -5.94
CA GLU A 42 2.10 7.33 -7.41
C GLU A 42 1.09 6.33 -7.99
N TYR A 43 1.02 5.12 -7.44
CA TYR A 43 0.05 4.13 -7.89
C TYR A 43 -1.37 4.51 -7.49
N ASN A 44 -1.59 4.99 -6.27
CA ASN A 44 -2.92 5.41 -5.83
C ASN A 44 -3.44 6.60 -6.66
N LYS A 45 -2.62 7.60 -6.99
CA LYS A 45 -3.02 8.74 -7.85
C LYS A 45 -3.49 8.32 -9.24
N ARG A 46 -3.05 7.16 -9.74
CA ARG A 46 -3.43 6.64 -11.06
C ARG A 46 -4.77 5.92 -11.05
N ARG A 47 -5.32 5.60 -9.88
CA ARG A 47 -6.63 4.96 -9.77
C ARG A 47 -7.71 5.90 -10.29
N THR A 48 -8.63 5.34 -11.05
CA THR A 48 -9.78 6.04 -11.62
C THR A 48 -11.09 5.38 -11.24
N GLY A 49 -11.06 4.08 -10.93
CA GLY A 49 -12.19 3.28 -10.48
C GLY A 49 -12.18 3.05 -8.96
N SER A 50 -13.37 2.92 -8.38
CA SER A 50 -13.56 2.56 -6.97
C SER A 50 -13.06 1.15 -6.65
N MET A 51 -12.98 0.26 -7.66
CA MET A 51 -12.50 -1.12 -7.53
C MET A 51 -11.05 -1.31 -8.00
N ASP A 52 -10.33 -0.22 -8.32
CA ASP A 52 -8.92 -0.31 -8.72
C ASP A 52 -8.04 -0.69 -7.52
N THR A 53 -6.92 -1.36 -7.83
CA THR A 53 -5.89 -1.74 -6.86
C THR A 53 -5.43 -0.58 -5.98
N VAL A 54 -5.40 -0.80 -4.66
CA VAL A 54 -4.93 0.16 -3.66
C VAL A 54 -3.55 -0.23 -3.15
N TYR A 55 -2.73 0.77 -2.87
CA TYR A 55 -1.39 0.58 -2.30
C TYR A 55 -1.34 1.15 -0.88
N TYR A 56 -0.90 0.33 0.06
CA TYR A 56 -0.77 0.64 1.48
C TYR A 56 0.67 0.46 1.95
N VAL A 57 1.08 1.24 2.93
CA VAL A 57 2.42 1.22 3.50
C VAL A 57 2.37 0.79 4.96
N TYR A 58 3.22 -0.16 5.31
CA TYR A 58 3.35 -0.73 6.65
C TYR A 58 4.80 -0.67 7.15
N ASP A 59 5.00 -0.56 8.47
CA ASP A 59 6.32 -0.63 9.09
C ASP A 59 6.74 -2.09 9.42
N ASP A 60 7.91 -2.22 10.03
CA ASP A 60 8.49 -3.49 10.47
C ASP A 60 7.83 -4.08 11.73
N GLU A 61 6.88 -3.36 12.33
CA GLU A 61 5.97 -3.87 13.35
C GLU A 61 4.64 -4.34 12.71
N GLY A 62 4.43 -4.07 11.42
CA GLY A 62 3.19 -4.35 10.68
C GLY A 62 2.11 -3.30 10.91
N ARG A 63 2.46 -2.12 11.42
CA ARG A 63 1.52 -1.02 11.61
C ARG A 63 1.29 -0.30 10.30
N TYR A 64 0.03 0.03 10.07
CA TYR A 64 -0.38 0.90 9.00
C TYR A 64 0.24 2.29 9.15
N ILE A 65 0.83 2.81 8.07
CA ILE A 65 1.44 4.15 8.05
C ILE A 65 0.73 5.08 7.05
N ARG A 66 0.37 4.58 5.87
CA ARG A 66 -0.14 5.41 4.76
C ARG A 66 -0.88 4.59 3.72
N GLY A 67 -1.89 5.18 3.10
CA GLY A 67 -2.71 4.57 2.04
C GLY A 67 -3.25 5.58 1.05
N ASN A 68 -4.36 5.26 0.41
CA ASN A 68 -4.97 6.07 -0.64
C ASN A 68 -5.62 7.37 -0.14
N GLU A 69 -5.97 7.47 1.13
CA GLU A 69 -6.45 8.69 1.76
C GLU A 69 -5.40 9.82 1.65
N ALA A 70 -4.11 9.47 1.60
CA ALA A 70 -3.02 10.44 1.45
C ALA A 70 -3.04 11.15 0.09
N VAL A 71 -3.73 10.60 -0.90
CA VAL A 71 -3.90 11.20 -2.23
C VAL A 71 -5.34 11.63 -2.50
N GLY A 72 -6.16 11.73 -1.45
CA GLY A 72 -7.54 12.22 -1.52
C GLY A 72 -8.51 11.23 -2.19
N GLN A 73 -8.14 9.95 -2.25
CA GLN A 73 -9.04 8.92 -2.76
C GLN A 73 -9.71 8.21 -1.61
N GLU A 74 -11.04 8.24 -1.59
CA GLU A 74 -11.84 7.42 -0.68
C GLU A 74 -12.09 6.05 -1.32
N VAL A 75 -11.81 4.99 -0.58
CA VAL A 75 -12.38 3.67 -0.90
C VAL A 75 -13.82 3.71 -0.41
N SER A 76 -14.78 3.74 -1.33
CA SER A 76 -16.18 3.57 -0.97
C SER A 76 -16.37 2.17 -0.37
N PRO A 77 -17.15 2.03 0.74
CA PRO A 77 -17.34 0.77 1.46
C PRO A 77 -18.06 -0.29 0.63
#